data_AF-A0A961TYM6-F1
#
_entry.id   AF-A0A961TYM6-F1
#
_cell.length_a   1.000
_cell.length_b   1.000
_cell.length_c   1.000
_cell.angle_alpha   90.00
_cell.angle_beta   90.00
_cell.angle_gamma   90.00
#
_symmetry.space_group_name_H-M   'P 1'
#
loop_
_entity.id
_entity.type
_entity.pdbx_description
1 polymer ?
#
loop_
_entity_poly.entity_id
_entity_poly.type
_entity_poly.pdbx_seq_one_letter_code
_entity_poly.pdbx_strand_id
1 'polypeptide(L)'
;MTTTRTKAAWRIAKPMDTWSVRGVSQETRAAVKVAARNAGKPVGEWLEETLRRAATEQTDGLAEPDVRIEDALAKIVERLEAIVK
;
A
#
# COMPACT_ATOMS: atom_id res chain seq x y z
N MET A 1 -15.88 -29.24 38.02
CA MET A 1 -14.89 -29.13 36.95
C MET A 1 -15.26 -27.90 36.12
N THR A 2 -14.55 -26.78 36.31
CA THR A 2 -14.86 -25.49 35.69
C THR A 2 -13.78 -25.17 34.66
N THR A 3 -14.13 -25.22 33.38
CA THR A 3 -13.23 -24.93 32.27
C THR A 3 -13.08 -23.42 32.08
N THR A 4 -11.91 -22.87 32.37
CA THR A 4 -11.54 -21.48 32.08
C THR A 4 -11.21 -21.33 30.59
N ARG A 5 -12.00 -20.51 29.88
CA ARG A 5 -11.79 -20.17 28.47
C ARG A 5 -10.71 -19.07 28.38
N THR A 6 -9.52 -19.41 27.94
CA THR A 6 -8.39 -18.50 27.75
C THR A 6 -8.71 -17.44 26.68
N LYS A 7 -8.65 -16.15 27.04
CA LYS A 7 -8.81 -15.02 26.09
C LYS A 7 -7.61 -14.98 25.14
N ALA A 8 -7.88 -15.04 23.84
CA ALA A 8 -6.85 -14.93 22.80
C ALA A 8 -6.20 -13.53 22.81
N ALA A 9 -4.87 -13.51 22.81
CA ALA A 9 -4.06 -12.30 22.74
C ALA A 9 -4.25 -11.62 21.38
N TRP A 10 -4.74 -10.38 21.40
CA TRP A 10 -4.87 -9.55 20.20
C TRP A 10 -3.46 -9.08 19.79
N ARG A 11 -2.97 -9.54 18.63
CA ARG A 11 -1.76 -8.97 18.03
C ARG A 11 -2.06 -7.53 17.64
N ILE A 12 -1.39 -6.59 18.29
CA ILE A 12 -1.36 -5.19 17.87
C ILE A 12 -0.49 -5.15 16.61
N ALA A 13 -1.12 -5.34 15.45
CA ALA A 13 -0.49 -4.97 14.18
C ALA A 13 -0.29 -3.45 14.20
N LYS A 14 0.88 -3.00 13.71
CA LYS A 14 1.23 -1.58 13.55
C LYS A 14 0.00 -0.80 13.08
N PRO A 15 -0.39 0.33 13.72
CA PRO A 15 -1.49 1.14 13.24
C PRO A 15 -1.09 1.73 11.89
N MET A 16 -1.38 0.98 10.84
CA MET A 16 -1.41 1.48 9.47
C MET A 16 -2.57 2.46 9.44
N ASP A 17 -2.29 3.70 9.05
CA ASP A 17 -3.30 4.74 8.95
C ASP A 17 -4.48 4.21 8.13
N THR A 18 -5.61 4.02 8.80
CA THR A 18 -6.73 3.27 8.22
C THR A 18 -7.55 4.24 7.41
N TRP A 19 -7.19 4.38 6.14
CA TRP A 19 -7.96 5.16 5.20
C TRP A 19 -9.25 4.43 4.81
N SER A 20 -10.37 5.17 4.73
CA SER A 20 -11.67 4.64 4.33
C SER A 20 -12.09 5.22 2.99
N VAL A 21 -12.21 4.37 1.96
CA VAL A 21 -12.65 4.80 0.62
C VAL A 21 -14.18 4.90 0.58
N ARG A 22 -14.69 6.12 0.39
CA ARG A 22 -16.13 6.40 0.21
C ARG A 22 -16.49 6.37 -1.28
N GLY A 23 -17.74 6.03 -1.61
CA GLY A 23 -18.23 6.01 -3.00
C GLY A 23 -18.07 4.68 -3.75
N VAL A 24 -17.35 3.69 -3.20
CA VAL A 24 -17.24 2.35 -3.82
C VAL A 24 -18.54 1.56 -3.60
N SER A 25 -19.22 1.17 -4.68
CA SER A 25 -20.44 0.36 -4.64
C SER A 25 -20.19 -1.02 -4.02
N GLN A 26 -21.24 -1.65 -3.50
CA GLN A 26 -21.12 -3.00 -2.91
C GLN A 26 -20.72 -4.05 -3.95
N GLU A 27 -21.17 -3.88 -5.19
CA GLU A 27 -20.82 -4.75 -6.31
C GLU A 27 -19.32 -4.69 -6.60
N THR A 28 -18.75 -3.48 -6.70
CA THR A 28 -17.31 -3.30 -6.92
C THR A 28 -16.51 -3.88 -5.76
N ARG A 29 -16.95 -3.72 -4.50
CA ARG A 29 -16.30 -4.35 -3.34
C ARG A 29 -16.32 -5.88 -3.42
N ALA A 30 -17.41 -6.48 -3.90
CA ALA A 30 -17.51 -7.92 -4.08
C ALA A 30 -16.57 -8.41 -5.20
N ALA A 31 -16.54 -7.72 -6.33
CA ALA A 31 -15.62 -8.01 -7.43
C ALA A 31 -14.15 -7.94 -6.99
N VAL A 32 -13.78 -6.91 -6.22
CA VAL A 32 -12.43 -6.76 -5.64
C VAL A 32 -12.07 -7.93 -4.72
N LYS A 33 -13.00 -8.40 -3.88
CA LYS A 33 -12.75 -9.56 -3.02
C LYS A 33 -12.50 -10.83 -3.83
N VAL A 34 -13.25 -11.04 -4.91
CA VAL A 34 -13.05 -12.18 -5.81
C VAL A 34 -11.71 -12.08 -6.53
N ALA A 35 -11.37 -10.89 -7.04
CA ALA A 35 -10.09 -10.65 -7.72
C ALA A 35 -8.89 -10.87 -6.80
N ALA A 36 -8.94 -10.35 -5.56
CA ALA A 36 -7.90 -10.57 -4.56
C ALA A 36 -7.76 -12.05 -4.21
N ARG A 37 -8.89 -12.76 -4.04
CA ARG A 37 -8.90 -14.20 -3.79
C ARG A 37 -8.27 -14.99 -4.94
N ASN A 38 -8.59 -14.64 -6.19
CA ASN A 38 -8.02 -15.28 -7.37
C ASN A 38 -6.52 -15.02 -7.50
N ALA A 39 -6.05 -13.84 -7.06
CA ALA A 39 -4.64 -13.50 -7.01
C ALA A 39 -3.89 -14.14 -5.81
N GLY A 40 -4.60 -14.80 -4.89
CA GLY A 40 -4.01 -15.38 -3.67
C GLY A 40 -3.50 -14.35 -2.66
N LYS A 41 -3.92 -13.09 -2.78
CA LYS A 41 -3.45 -11.96 -1.96
C LYS A 41 -4.55 -11.45 -1.02
N PRO A 42 -4.20 -10.87 0.15
CA PRO A 42 -5.17 -10.15 0.95
C PRO A 42 -5.67 -8.91 0.20
N VAL A 43 -6.92 -8.52 0.44
CA VAL A 43 -7.57 -7.41 -0.27
C VAL A 43 -6.77 -6.11 -0.20
N GLY A 44 -6.15 -5.81 0.95
CA GLY A 44 -5.33 -4.61 1.11
C GLY A 44 -4.09 -4.60 0.22
N GLU A 45 -3.39 -5.72 0.13
CA GLU A 45 -2.19 -5.85 -0.73
C GLU A 45 -2.56 -5.84 -2.22
N TRP A 46 -3.66 -6.50 -2.58
CA TRP A 46 -4.19 -6.46 -3.94
C TRP A 46 -4.61 -5.03 -4.34
N LEU A 47 -5.23 -4.30 -3.43
CA LEU A 47 -5.66 -2.92 -3.65
C LEU A 47 -4.46 -1.99 -3.80
N GLU A 48 -3.45 -2.12 -2.92
CA GLU A 48 -2.20 -1.36 -2.97
C GLU A 48 -1.48 -1.52 -4.32
N GLU A 49 -1.30 -2.77 -4.79
CA GLU A 49 -0.67 -3.05 -6.08
C GLU A 49 -1.48 -2.48 -7.25
N THR A 50 -2.81 -2.65 -7.21
CA THR A 50 -3.70 -2.17 -8.26
C THR A 50 -3.71 -0.64 -8.34
N LEU A 51 -3.79 0.04 -7.19
CA LEU A 51 -3.74 1.50 -7.12
C LEU A 51 -2.39 2.03 -7.54
N ARG A 52 -1.29 1.39 -7.13
CA ARG A 52 0.07 1.76 -7.55
C ARG A 52 0.23 1.67 -9.06
N ARG A 53 -0.24 0.57 -9.66
CA ARG A 53 -0.20 0.41 -11.12
C ARG A 53 -1.07 1.47 -11.81
N ALA A 54 -2.31 1.65 -11.36
CA ALA A 54 -3.22 2.66 -11.92
C ALA A 54 -2.67 4.08 -11.79
N ALA A 55 -2.02 4.41 -10.66
CA ALA A 55 -1.34 5.68 -10.46
C ALA A 55 -0.15 5.81 -11.43
N THR A 56 0.67 4.77 -11.60
CA THR A 56 1.81 4.80 -12.52
C THR A 56 1.35 4.97 -13.98
N GLU A 57 0.25 4.32 -14.36
CA GLU A 57 -0.33 4.39 -15.71
C GLU A 57 -1.01 5.73 -16.01
N GLN A 58 -1.67 6.33 -15.02
CA GLN A 58 -2.39 7.60 -15.20
C GLN A 58 -1.50 8.83 -14.95
N THR A 59 -0.40 8.66 -14.24
CA THR A 59 0.53 9.74 -13.97
C THR A 59 1.68 9.66 -14.96
N ASP A 60 1.46 10.25 -16.13
CA ASP A 60 2.46 10.46 -17.18
C ASP A 60 3.55 11.44 -16.66
N GLY A 61 4.40 10.95 -15.76
CA GLY A 61 5.56 11.67 -15.20
C GLY A 61 5.33 12.62 -14.01
N LEU A 62 4.11 12.73 -13.45
CA LEU A 62 3.79 13.70 -12.38
C LEU A 62 3.67 13.14 -10.95
N ALA A 63 3.81 11.83 -10.76
CA ALA A 63 3.90 11.23 -9.43
C ALA A 63 5.30 10.66 -9.29
N GLU A 64 6.22 11.49 -8.81
CA GLU A 64 7.38 10.92 -8.15
C GLU A 64 6.84 10.02 -7.04
N PRO A 65 7.30 8.76 -6.93
CA PRO A 65 7.03 7.98 -5.73
C PRO A 65 7.43 8.84 -4.53
N ASP A 66 6.85 8.59 -3.37
CA ASP A 66 7.37 9.10 -2.10
C ASP A 66 8.76 8.48 -1.87
N VAL A 67 9.74 8.89 -2.69
CA VAL A 67 11.15 8.73 -2.41
C VAL A 67 11.28 9.52 -1.14
N ARG A 68 11.63 8.82 -0.06
CA ARG A 68 12.01 9.51 1.17
C ARG A 68 12.98 10.61 0.78
N ILE A 69 12.79 11.80 1.34
CA ILE A 69 13.53 13.01 0.95
C ILE A 69 15.05 12.73 0.98
N GLU A 70 15.50 11.84 1.86
CA GLU A 70 16.87 11.35 1.95
C GLU A 70 17.37 10.60 0.70
N ASP A 71 16.53 9.76 0.11
CA ASP A 71 16.85 9.00 -1.11
C ASP A 71 16.85 9.93 -2.35
N ALA A 72 15.96 10.93 -2.37
CA ALA A 72 15.97 11.97 -3.39
C ALA A 72 17.22 12.85 -3.28
N LEU A 73 17.61 13.26 -2.07
CA LEU A 73 18.80 14.05 -1.81
C LEU A 73 20.08 13.30 -2.22
N ALA A 74 20.17 12.00 -1.90
CA ALA A 74 21.31 11.17 -2.29
C ALA A 74 21.52 11.15 -3.82
N LYS A 75 20.44 11.01 -4.60
CA LYS A 75 20.49 11.07 -6.07
C LYS A 75 20.90 12.45 -6.59
N ILE A 76 20.43 13.52 -5.96
CA ILE A 76 20.79 14.89 -6.36
C ILE A 76 22.29 15.12 -6.13
N VAL A 77 22.83 14.69 -4.98
CA VAL A 77 24.27 14.81 -4.67
C VAL A 77 25.11 14.02 -5.67
N GLU A 78 24.76 12.76 -5.93
CA GLU A 78 25.44 11.92 -6.93
C GLU A 78 25.47 12.60 -8.31
N ARG A 79 24.35 13.21 -8.72
CA ARG A 79 24.26 13.92 -10.01
C ARG A 79 25.15 15.16 -10.05
N LEU A 80 25.23 15.93 -8.96
CA LEU A 80 26.08 17.12 -8.87
C LEU A 80 27.57 16.76 -8.89
N GLU A 81 27.98 15.71 -8.18
CA GLU A 81 29.36 15.22 -8.20
C GLU A 81 29.78 14.76 -9.61
N ALA A 82 28.87 14.13 -10.35
CA ALA A 82 29.11 13.73 -11.74
C ALA A 82 29.25 14.91 -12.71
N ILE A 83 28.71 16.09 -12.39
CA ILE A 83 28.81 17.31 -13.22
C ILE A 83 30.07 18.11 -12.87
N VAL A 84 30.51 18.07 -11.61
CA VAL A 84 31.67 18.81 -11.12
C VAL A 84 33.00 18.10 -11.45
N LYS A 85 32.95 16.82 -11.82
CA LYS A 85 34.09 16.01 -12.22
C LYS A 85 34.44 16.17 -13.69
#